data_AF-W7BA96-F1
#
_entry.id   AF-W7BA96-F1
#
_cell.length_a   1.000
_cell.length_b   1.000
_cell.length_c   1.000
_cell.angle_alpha   90.00
_cell.angle_beta   90.00
_cell.angle_gamma   90.00
#
_symmetry.space_group_name_H-M   'P 1'
#
loop_
_entity.id
_entity.type
_entity.pdbx_description
1 polymer ?
#
loop_
_entity_poly.entity_id
_entity_poly.type
_entity_poly.pdbx_seq_one_letter_code
_entity_poly.pdbx_strand_id
1 'polypeptide(L)'
;MTLLISSLLKDQENSRVAVLVATHGNNTATSMVNVAKKLLGDGLVEGIDMPLDESPKITLDKLTERAKEMDMGCGVLLLVDMGSLTGFAQVITERTGIDVRSIDMVSTATVIEAVRKSNILDTDLADIYDALKDFRGYGGYASSDSDLLDTDAKPHAIATICATGEGTAEKLQSFIENILETITTDPIRVVPIGVHESENKMKILMEEYDVLMAVGIEKPNVPVPFIPLEKLFASDGEEQLVNLIKGRNVFVKKSETGRIAKEVVEDSLSEFLTYLNPKKTIDILNTFLKVLEENTEPILNNAFKINLLIHIGCALERMVVNDGLIYREDHSNFDPAVLDALNKANEAVSKRLNLSLTEDELYYIHDIIQTMPAHSI
;
A
#
# COMPACT_ATOMS: atom_id res chain seq x y z
N MET A 1 -22.65 28.39 -6.05
CA MET A 1 -21.88 27.14 -5.88
C MET A 1 -21.67 26.79 -4.41
N THR A 2 -21.41 27.76 -3.53
CA THR A 2 -21.16 27.56 -2.08
C THR A 2 -22.37 27.01 -1.30
N LEU A 3 -23.61 27.35 -1.67
CA LEU A 3 -24.82 26.81 -1.02
C LEU A 3 -25.10 25.34 -1.37
N LEU A 4 -24.73 24.89 -2.58
CA LEU A 4 -24.86 23.49 -3.02
C LEU A 4 -23.81 22.60 -2.36
N ILE A 5 -22.58 23.10 -2.24
CA ILE A 5 -21.50 22.43 -1.48
C ILE A 5 -21.89 22.37 0.01
N SER A 6 -22.43 23.44 0.59
CA SER A 6 -22.91 23.42 1.99
C SER A 6 -24.08 22.47 2.22
N SER A 7 -24.92 22.19 1.21
CA SER A 7 -26.03 21.24 1.30
C SER A 7 -25.56 19.79 1.12
N LEU A 8 -24.62 19.55 0.20
CA LEU A 8 -24.00 18.23 0.00
C LEU A 8 -23.09 17.84 1.19
N LEU A 9 -22.37 18.79 1.77
CA LEU A 9 -21.57 18.57 2.98
C LEU A 9 -22.44 18.25 4.19
N LYS A 10 -23.66 18.81 4.29
CA LYS A 10 -24.61 18.48 5.36
C LYS A 10 -25.19 17.06 5.25
N ASP A 11 -25.38 16.56 4.03
CA ASP A 11 -25.79 15.16 3.83
C ASP A 11 -24.60 14.19 4.00
N GLN A 12 -23.36 14.61 3.73
CA GLN A 12 -22.14 13.82 3.94
C GLN A 12 -21.58 13.84 5.39
N GLU A 13 -22.12 14.64 6.29
CA GLU A 13 -21.79 14.51 7.73
C GLU A 13 -22.38 13.24 8.36
N ASN A 14 -23.31 12.56 7.67
CA ASN A 14 -24.15 11.50 8.26
C ASN A 14 -23.74 10.06 7.89
N SER A 15 -22.52 9.79 7.41
CA SER A 15 -22.11 8.41 7.12
C SER A 15 -20.65 8.21 7.52
N ARG A 16 -20.45 7.92 8.81
CA ARG A 16 -19.14 7.66 9.42
C ARG A 16 -19.27 6.57 10.45
N VAL A 17 -18.22 5.76 10.59
CA VAL A 17 -18.13 4.76 11.64
C VAL A 17 -18.07 5.45 13.01
N ALA A 18 -18.94 5.08 13.93
CA ALA A 18 -18.91 5.58 15.29
C ALA A 18 -17.83 4.85 16.11
N VAL A 19 -17.11 5.57 16.98
CA VAL A 19 -16.09 4.98 17.86
C VAL A 19 -16.57 5.02 19.31
N LEU A 20 -16.76 3.85 19.92
CA LEU A 20 -17.02 3.72 21.35
C LEU A 20 -15.77 3.19 22.05
N VAL A 21 -15.37 3.85 23.13
CA VAL A 21 -14.27 3.37 23.99
C VAL A 21 -14.86 2.92 25.32
N ALA A 22 -14.59 1.69 25.74
CA ALA A 22 -15.09 1.16 27.01
C ALA A 22 -13.96 0.52 27.82
N THR A 23 -13.73 0.99 29.04
CA THR A 23 -12.63 0.48 29.87
C THR A 23 -13.06 0.36 31.33
N HIS A 24 -12.41 -0.53 32.06
CA HIS A 24 -12.51 -0.57 33.52
C HIS A 24 -11.93 0.72 34.14
N GLY A 25 -12.46 1.05 35.32
CA GLY A 25 -12.09 2.25 36.06
C GLY A 25 -13.10 3.37 35.87
N ASN A 26 -12.84 4.50 36.51
CA ASN A 26 -13.83 5.59 36.64
C ASN A 26 -13.67 6.71 35.61
N ASN A 27 -12.55 6.75 34.88
CA ASN A 27 -12.21 7.89 34.00
C ASN A 27 -11.20 7.52 32.90
N THR A 28 -10.98 6.23 32.63
CA THR A 28 -9.95 5.78 31.70
C THR A 28 -10.41 6.00 30.25
N ALA A 29 -11.60 5.51 29.89
CA ALA A 29 -12.17 5.61 28.55
C ALA A 29 -12.45 7.07 28.21
N THR A 30 -13.15 7.78 29.11
CA THR A 30 -13.44 9.20 28.92
C THR A 30 -12.18 10.03 28.81
N SER A 31 -11.12 9.73 29.58
CA SER A 31 -9.85 10.45 29.45
C SER A 31 -9.18 10.19 28.10
N MET A 32 -9.15 8.95 27.59
CA MET A 32 -8.58 8.65 26.27
C MET A 32 -9.34 9.39 25.16
N VAL A 33 -10.67 9.37 25.21
CA VAL A 33 -11.54 10.07 24.25
C VAL A 33 -11.33 11.58 24.30
N ASN A 34 -11.19 12.16 25.49
CA ASN A 34 -10.92 13.59 25.65
C ASN A 34 -9.58 14.00 25.02
N VAL A 35 -8.56 13.15 25.06
CA VAL A 35 -7.29 13.40 24.36
C VAL A 35 -7.51 13.40 22.84
N ALA A 36 -8.20 12.39 22.30
CA ALA A 36 -8.48 12.31 20.88
C ALA A 36 -9.30 13.51 20.37
N LYS A 37 -10.35 13.92 21.11
CA LYS A 37 -11.17 15.09 20.76
C LYS A 37 -10.37 16.39 20.75
N LYS A 38 -9.47 16.58 21.72
CA LYS A 38 -8.59 17.77 21.76
C LYS A 38 -7.63 17.84 20.56
N LEU A 39 -7.18 16.70 20.05
CA LEU A 39 -6.24 16.63 18.95
C LEU A 39 -6.91 16.69 17.57
N LEU A 40 -8.08 16.06 17.41
CA LEU A 40 -8.72 15.83 16.11
C LEU A 40 -10.07 16.55 15.94
N GLY A 41 -10.53 17.27 16.97
CA GLY A 41 -11.84 17.92 17.01
C GLY A 41 -12.96 17.01 17.55
N ASP A 42 -14.18 17.53 17.59
CA ASP A 42 -15.38 16.80 18.04
C ASP A 42 -15.83 15.76 16.99
N GLY A 43 -15.07 14.67 16.88
CA GLY A 43 -15.43 13.49 16.08
C GLY A 43 -16.53 12.65 16.71
N LEU A 44 -17.04 11.67 15.97
CA LEU A 44 -18.09 10.73 16.41
C LEU A 44 -17.51 9.67 17.36
N VAL A 45 -17.09 10.11 18.54
CA VAL A 45 -16.43 9.28 19.56
C VAL A 45 -16.95 9.58 20.97
N GLU A 46 -17.25 8.52 21.73
CA GLU A 46 -17.70 8.59 23.12
C GLU A 46 -16.99 7.52 23.99
N GLY A 47 -16.72 7.86 25.25
CA GLY A 47 -16.05 6.99 26.22
C GLY A 47 -17.01 6.58 27.33
N ILE A 48 -17.05 5.29 27.67
CA ILE A 48 -17.86 4.72 28.75
C ILE A 48 -16.93 4.02 29.75
N ASP A 49 -16.91 4.55 30.97
CA ASP A 49 -16.14 4.00 32.08
C ASP A 49 -16.97 2.96 32.83
N MET A 50 -16.33 1.83 33.18
CA MET A 50 -16.91 0.76 34.01
C MET A 50 -16.20 0.72 35.37
N PRO A 51 -16.77 1.35 36.41
CA PRO A 51 -16.29 1.22 37.78
C PRO A 51 -16.19 -0.26 38.19
N LEU A 52 -15.18 -0.60 39.00
CA LEU A 52 -14.91 -2.00 39.39
C LEU A 52 -16.03 -2.62 40.25
N ASP A 53 -16.87 -1.81 40.86
CA ASP A 53 -18.06 -2.18 41.63
C ASP A 53 -19.34 -2.21 40.78
N GLU A 54 -19.28 -1.83 39.50
CA GLU A 54 -20.41 -1.90 38.57
C GLU A 54 -20.51 -3.29 37.91
N SER A 55 -21.74 -3.79 37.75
CA SER A 55 -21.97 -5.05 37.04
C SER A 55 -21.75 -4.87 35.53
N PRO A 56 -21.04 -5.80 34.85
CA PRO A 56 -20.82 -5.73 33.40
C PRO A 56 -22.12 -5.60 32.58
N LYS A 57 -23.25 -6.11 33.09
CA LYS A 57 -24.55 -5.99 32.43
C LYS A 57 -25.00 -4.53 32.32
N ILE A 58 -24.77 -3.71 33.34
CA ILE A 58 -25.15 -2.29 33.35
C ILE A 58 -24.36 -1.55 32.26
N THR A 59 -23.05 -1.81 32.18
CA THR A 59 -22.19 -1.22 31.15
C THR A 59 -22.56 -1.70 29.75
N LEU A 60 -22.92 -2.97 29.57
CA LEU A 60 -23.43 -3.49 28.30
C LEU A 60 -24.70 -2.77 27.85
N ASP A 61 -25.64 -2.52 28.78
CA ASP A 61 -26.88 -1.82 28.46
C ASP A 61 -26.59 -0.35 28.06
N LYS A 62 -25.69 0.35 28.78
CA LYS A 62 -25.22 1.70 28.39
C LYS A 62 -24.57 1.71 27.01
N LEU A 63 -23.67 0.76 26.73
CA LEU A 63 -23.01 0.63 25.42
C LEU A 63 -24.01 0.33 24.30
N THR A 64 -25.02 -0.48 24.58
CA THR A 64 -26.08 -0.81 23.61
C THR A 64 -26.90 0.43 23.25
N GLU A 65 -27.27 1.25 24.25
CA GLU A 65 -27.98 2.52 24.02
C GLU A 65 -27.12 3.49 23.22
N ARG A 66 -25.85 3.66 23.59
CA ARG A 66 -24.95 4.57 22.86
C ARG A 66 -24.63 4.12 21.45
N ALA A 67 -24.49 2.82 21.21
CA ALA A 67 -24.34 2.29 19.86
C ALA A 67 -25.54 2.66 18.97
N LYS A 68 -26.77 2.64 19.49
CA LYS A 68 -27.97 3.06 18.75
C LYS A 68 -28.02 4.56 18.48
N GLU A 69 -27.59 5.37 19.44
CA GLU A 69 -27.59 6.83 19.30
C GLU A 69 -26.52 7.33 18.33
N MET A 70 -25.39 6.62 18.27
CA MET A 70 -24.23 7.03 17.48
C MET A 70 -24.17 6.39 16.09
N ASP A 71 -24.86 5.28 15.85
CA ASP A 71 -24.85 4.64 14.54
C ASP A 71 -25.50 5.53 13.48
N MET A 72 -24.71 5.87 12.47
CA MET A 72 -25.11 6.66 11.31
C MET A 72 -25.23 5.78 10.04
N GLY A 73 -25.41 4.47 10.22
CA GLY A 73 -25.53 3.48 9.13
C GLY A 73 -24.21 2.89 8.66
N CYS A 74 -23.09 3.21 9.31
CA CYS A 74 -21.76 2.66 9.04
C CYS A 74 -21.26 1.70 10.13
N GLY A 75 -22.07 1.45 11.15
CA GLY A 75 -21.69 0.58 12.27
C GLY A 75 -20.79 1.27 13.31
N VAL A 76 -20.36 0.47 14.29
CA VAL A 76 -19.67 0.94 15.49
C VAL A 76 -18.38 0.15 15.71
N LEU A 77 -17.27 0.87 15.86
CA LEU A 77 -16.02 0.32 16.35
C LEU A 77 -15.97 0.44 17.88
N LEU A 78 -15.90 -0.69 18.57
CA LEU A 78 -15.82 -0.77 20.03
C LEU A 78 -14.38 -1.06 20.47
N LEU A 79 -13.72 -0.09 21.09
CA LEU A 79 -12.38 -0.23 21.63
C LEU A 79 -12.45 -0.52 23.13
N VAL A 80 -11.87 -1.63 23.57
CA VAL A 80 -11.97 -2.09 24.96
C VAL A 80 -10.61 -2.39 25.56
N ASP A 81 -10.51 -2.36 26.89
CA ASP A 81 -9.28 -2.74 27.58
C ASP A 81 -9.14 -4.27 27.67
N MET A 82 -10.07 -4.95 28.34
CA MET A 82 -9.95 -6.36 28.72
C MET A 82 -11.28 -6.97 29.19
N GLY A 83 -11.24 -8.26 29.54
CA GLY A 83 -12.28 -8.94 30.30
C GLY A 83 -13.60 -9.08 29.53
N SER A 84 -14.73 -8.98 30.25
CA SER A 84 -16.07 -9.20 29.69
C SER A 84 -16.44 -8.23 28.57
N LEU A 85 -15.81 -7.05 28.52
CA LEU A 85 -16.07 -6.04 27.49
C LEU A 85 -15.74 -6.54 26.08
N THR A 86 -14.77 -7.46 25.96
CA THR A 86 -14.34 -8.05 24.67
C THR A 86 -15.48 -8.76 23.93
N GLY A 87 -16.40 -9.39 24.66
CA GLY A 87 -17.55 -10.11 24.10
C GLY A 87 -18.78 -9.25 23.81
N PHE A 88 -18.76 -7.96 24.17
CA PHE A 88 -19.96 -7.12 24.08
C PHE A 88 -20.33 -6.75 22.65
N ALA A 89 -19.37 -6.68 21.72
CA ALA A 89 -19.65 -6.37 20.32
C ALA A 89 -20.67 -7.34 19.71
N GLN A 90 -20.50 -8.65 19.92
CA GLN A 90 -21.44 -9.65 19.43
C GLN A 90 -22.84 -9.46 20.04
N VAL A 91 -22.91 -9.26 21.37
CA VAL A 91 -24.19 -9.10 22.07
C VAL A 91 -24.91 -7.83 21.65
N ILE A 92 -24.20 -6.73 21.43
CA ILE A 92 -24.77 -5.47 20.92
C ILE A 92 -25.31 -5.71 19.50
N THR A 93 -24.52 -6.31 18.62
CA THR A 93 -24.93 -6.65 17.24
C THR A 93 -26.21 -7.47 17.23
N GLU A 94 -26.31 -8.51 18.05
CA GLU A 94 -27.50 -9.36 18.16
C GLU A 94 -28.74 -8.59 18.67
N ARG A 95 -28.55 -7.61 19.57
CA ARG A 95 -29.64 -6.82 20.16
C ARG A 95 -30.13 -5.67 19.27
N THR A 96 -29.27 -5.13 18.41
CA THR A 96 -29.56 -3.90 17.67
C THR A 96 -29.61 -4.09 16.16
N GLY A 97 -28.97 -5.12 15.62
CA GLY A 97 -28.76 -5.31 14.19
C GLY A 97 -27.67 -4.41 13.60
N ILE A 98 -26.98 -3.62 14.41
CA ILE A 98 -25.88 -2.73 14.01
C ILE A 98 -24.60 -3.57 13.91
N ASP A 99 -23.81 -3.42 12.85
CA ASP A 99 -22.49 -4.06 12.77
C ASP A 99 -21.55 -3.43 13.82
N VAL A 100 -21.11 -4.24 14.79
CA VAL A 100 -20.18 -3.82 15.84
C VAL A 100 -18.95 -4.71 15.84
N ARG A 101 -17.77 -4.11 15.74
CA ARG A 101 -16.50 -4.83 15.84
C ARG A 101 -15.70 -4.36 17.04
N SER A 102 -15.15 -5.30 17.83
CA SER A 102 -14.36 -4.99 19.02
C SER A 102 -12.86 -5.20 18.85
N ILE A 103 -12.06 -4.25 19.31
CA ILE A 103 -10.60 -4.37 19.45
C ILE A 103 -10.27 -4.25 20.94
N ASP A 104 -9.49 -5.19 21.46
CA ASP A 104 -9.03 -5.21 22.85
C ASP A 104 -7.68 -4.50 23.02
N MET A 105 -7.20 -4.44 24.27
CA MET A 105 -5.95 -3.75 24.63
C MET A 105 -5.90 -2.29 24.16
N VAL A 106 -7.01 -1.56 24.30
CA VAL A 106 -7.10 -0.16 23.87
C VAL A 106 -6.06 0.71 24.57
N SER A 107 -5.39 1.53 23.76
CA SER A 107 -4.50 2.60 24.22
C SER A 107 -4.98 3.95 23.69
N THR A 108 -4.52 5.05 24.28
CA THR A 108 -4.79 6.40 23.76
C THR A 108 -4.40 6.54 22.29
N ALA A 109 -3.29 5.92 21.88
CA ALA A 109 -2.84 5.94 20.47
C ALA A 109 -3.84 5.22 19.56
N THR A 110 -4.36 4.07 19.98
CA THR A 110 -5.38 3.31 19.24
C THR A 110 -6.66 4.13 19.07
N VAL A 111 -7.09 4.84 20.12
CA VAL A 111 -8.26 5.73 20.06
C VAL A 111 -8.04 6.89 19.09
N ILE A 112 -6.86 7.53 19.11
CA ILE A 112 -6.53 8.63 18.19
C ILE A 112 -6.57 8.12 16.74
N GLU A 113 -5.96 6.96 16.46
CA GLU A 113 -5.90 6.42 15.09
C GLU A 113 -7.27 5.97 14.60
N ALA A 114 -8.10 5.38 15.47
CA ALA A 114 -9.48 5.03 15.17
C ALA A 114 -10.30 6.26 14.80
N VAL A 115 -10.23 7.33 15.61
CA VAL A 115 -10.93 8.59 15.34
C VAL A 115 -10.44 9.21 14.03
N ARG A 116 -9.12 9.23 13.81
CA ARG A 116 -8.52 9.75 12.57
C ARG A 116 -9.05 9.03 11.33
N LYS A 117 -9.12 7.70 11.36
CA LYS A 117 -9.64 6.88 10.25
C LYS A 117 -11.15 7.02 10.08
N SER A 118 -11.91 7.06 11.18
CA SER A 118 -13.37 7.22 11.14
C SER A 118 -13.83 8.56 10.54
N ASN A 119 -12.96 9.57 10.56
CA ASN A 119 -13.23 10.87 9.95
C ASN A 119 -12.96 10.91 8.43
N ILE A 120 -12.40 9.86 7.85
CA ILE A 120 -12.22 9.74 6.39
C ILE A 120 -13.55 9.30 5.79
N LEU A 121 -14.02 10.05 4.79
CA LEU A 121 -15.26 9.73 4.07
C LEU A 121 -15.17 8.36 3.39
N ASP A 122 -16.30 7.65 3.31
CA ASP A 122 -16.45 6.36 2.63
C ASP A 122 -15.49 5.25 3.13
N THR A 123 -15.06 5.31 4.40
CA THR A 123 -14.28 4.24 5.02
C THR A 123 -15.18 3.27 5.78
N ASP A 124 -15.11 1.98 5.42
CA ASP A 124 -15.93 0.93 6.03
C ASP A 124 -15.41 0.50 7.41
N LEU A 125 -16.31 0.08 8.31
CA LEU A 125 -15.96 -0.44 9.63
C LEU A 125 -14.95 -1.60 9.57
N ALA A 126 -15.05 -2.45 8.54
CA ALA A 126 -14.13 -3.56 8.33
C ALA A 126 -12.69 -3.07 8.08
N ASP A 127 -12.52 -2.04 7.25
CA ASP A 127 -11.20 -1.50 6.90
C ASP A 127 -10.54 -0.83 8.11
N ILE A 128 -11.32 -0.11 8.92
CA ILE A 128 -10.82 0.51 10.15
C ILE A 128 -10.41 -0.59 11.14
N TYR A 129 -11.24 -1.62 11.30
CA TYR A 129 -10.97 -2.74 12.18
C TYR A 129 -9.68 -3.47 11.80
N ASP A 130 -9.55 -3.86 10.53
CA ASP A 130 -8.38 -4.60 10.04
C ASP A 130 -7.10 -3.77 10.15
N ALA A 131 -7.17 -2.46 9.89
CA ALA A 131 -6.02 -1.57 10.03
C ALA A 131 -5.56 -1.37 11.49
N LEU A 132 -6.49 -1.42 12.46
CA LEU A 132 -6.18 -1.19 13.87
C LEU A 132 -5.82 -2.47 14.62
N LYS A 133 -6.21 -3.64 14.12
CA LYS A 133 -5.91 -4.93 14.74
C LYS A 133 -4.40 -5.15 14.94
N ASP A 134 -3.59 -4.65 14.02
CA ASP A 134 -2.13 -4.77 14.06
C ASP A 134 -1.42 -3.45 14.46
N PHE A 135 -2.17 -2.44 14.89
CA PHE A 135 -1.61 -1.13 15.25
C PHE A 135 -0.88 -1.19 16.60
N ARG A 136 0.43 -0.91 16.58
CA ARG A 136 1.31 -0.92 17.77
C ARG A 136 1.63 0.46 18.33
N GLY A 137 0.84 1.48 17.98
CA GLY A 137 1.09 2.86 18.37
C GLY A 137 1.98 3.62 17.39
N TYR A 138 2.18 4.92 17.65
CA TYR A 138 2.98 5.81 16.80
C TYR A 138 4.51 5.70 17.03
N GLY A 139 4.93 4.80 17.94
CA GLY A 139 6.33 4.61 18.35
C GLY A 139 7.19 3.76 17.39
N GLY A 140 6.60 3.24 16.30
CA GLY A 140 7.33 2.40 15.32
C GLY A 140 8.46 3.11 14.56
N TYR A 141 8.71 4.39 14.82
CA TYR A 141 9.83 5.16 14.26
C TYR A 141 10.97 5.43 15.26
N ALA A 142 10.90 4.96 16.51
CA ALA A 142 11.98 5.15 17.47
C ALA A 142 11.95 4.13 18.64
N SER A 143 12.56 2.96 18.44
CA SER A 143 13.26 2.16 19.47
C SER A 143 13.85 0.91 18.79
N SER A 144 15.02 0.99 18.16
CA SER A 144 16.31 0.73 18.82
C SER A 144 16.26 0.74 20.35
N ASP A 145 16.60 -0.40 20.93
CA ASP A 145 16.79 -0.71 22.35
C ASP A 145 15.51 -0.96 23.17
N SER A 146 15.47 -2.18 23.71
CA SER A 146 14.53 -2.75 24.69
C SER A 146 13.16 -3.22 24.19
N ASP A 147 13.12 -4.46 23.72
CA ASP A 147 12.16 -5.43 24.27
C ASP A 147 12.86 -6.79 24.42
N LEU A 148 13.22 -7.08 25.68
CA LEU A 148 13.72 -8.36 26.15
C LEU A 148 12.54 -9.34 26.20
N LEU A 149 12.23 -9.95 25.07
CA LEU A 149 11.54 -11.23 25.02
C LEU A 149 12.46 -12.24 24.36
N ASP A 150 12.58 -13.37 25.03
CA ASP A 150 13.48 -14.48 24.77
C ASP A 150 13.29 -15.04 23.35
N THR A 151 14.06 -14.54 22.39
CA THR A 151 14.40 -15.26 21.18
C THR A 151 15.88 -15.01 20.89
N ASP A 152 16.72 -16.04 20.94
CA ASP A 152 18.06 -16.09 20.30
C ASP A 152 18.01 -15.87 18.77
N ALA A 153 16.90 -15.37 18.22
CA ALA A 153 16.71 -15.09 16.82
C ALA A 153 17.28 -13.70 16.50
N LYS A 154 18.32 -13.69 15.66
CA LYS A 154 18.89 -12.46 15.13
C LYS A 154 17.82 -11.67 14.35
N PRO A 155 17.85 -10.33 14.38
CA PRO A 155 16.95 -9.50 13.58
C PRO A 155 17.11 -9.81 12.08
N HIS A 156 16.03 -9.72 11.31
CA HIS A 156 16.07 -10.02 9.88
C HIS A 156 16.73 -8.92 9.06
N ALA A 157 17.51 -9.31 8.06
CA ALA A 157 18.08 -8.38 7.09
C ALA A 157 18.01 -8.90 5.64
N ILE A 158 17.97 -7.96 4.70
CA ILE A 158 18.20 -8.19 3.27
C ILE A 158 19.41 -7.36 2.86
N ALA A 159 20.37 -7.97 2.16
CA ALA A 159 21.51 -7.25 1.63
C ALA A 159 21.26 -6.82 0.19
N THR A 160 21.55 -5.57 -0.17
CA THR A 160 21.56 -5.12 -1.57
C THR A 160 23.01 -5.00 -2.06
N ILE A 161 23.32 -5.52 -3.25
CA ILE A 161 24.68 -5.58 -3.80
C ILE A 161 24.75 -4.81 -5.11
N CYS A 162 25.58 -3.76 -5.12
CA CYS A 162 25.63 -2.78 -6.20
C CYS A 162 27.08 -2.47 -6.59
N ALA A 163 27.31 -1.99 -7.82
CA ALA A 163 28.64 -1.68 -8.33
C ALA A 163 29.39 -0.67 -7.44
N THR A 164 28.71 0.38 -6.98
CA THR A 164 29.22 1.37 -6.03
C THR A 164 28.35 1.36 -4.78
N GLY A 165 28.97 1.48 -3.60
CA GLY A 165 28.26 1.55 -2.31
C GLY A 165 27.57 2.89 -2.02
N GLU A 166 27.56 3.81 -2.99
CA GLU A 166 26.99 5.16 -2.88
C GLU A 166 26.05 5.44 -4.06
N GLY A 167 24.96 6.18 -3.81
CA GLY A 167 23.99 6.68 -4.80
C GLY A 167 23.08 5.61 -5.41
N THR A 168 23.62 4.74 -6.26
CA THR A 168 22.83 3.65 -6.89
C THR A 168 22.45 2.56 -5.88
N ALA A 169 23.31 2.33 -4.87
CA ALA A 169 23.01 1.39 -3.79
C ALA A 169 21.88 1.86 -2.88
N GLU A 170 21.83 3.16 -2.59
CA GLU A 170 20.74 3.77 -1.82
C GLU A 170 19.42 3.68 -2.57
N LYS A 171 19.42 3.92 -3.90
CA LYS A 171 18.20 3.73 -4.72
C LYS A 171 17.69 2.28 -4.66
N LEU A 172 18.57 1.29 -4.80
CA LEU A 172 18.17 -0.11 -4.71
C LEU A 172 17.70 -0.47 -3.29
N GLN A 173 18.34 0.10 -2.25
CA GLN A 173 17.88 -0.06 -0.88
C GLN A 173 16.46 0.48 -0.71
N SER A 174 16.21 1.75 -1.04
CA SER A 174 14.89 2.38 -0.89
C SER A 174 13.82 1.65 -1.70
N PHE A 175 14.17 1.18 -2.90
CA PHE A 175 13.27 0.37 -3.72
C PHE A 175 12.82 -0.91 -3.00
N ILE A 176 13.77 -1.65 -2.40
CA ILE A 176 13.43 -2.86 -1.64
C ILE A 176 12.68 -2.52 -0.35
N GLU A 177 13.02 -1.43 0.33
CA GLU A 177 12.33 -0.97 1.54
C GLU A 177 10.84 -0.70 1.26
N ASN A 178 10.52 0.06 0.21
CA ASN A 178 9.13 0.35 -0.13
C ASN A 178 8.33 -0.91 -0.48
N ILE A 179 8.95 -1.83 -1.23
CA ILE A 179 8.34 -3.13 -1.54
C ILE A 179 8.00 -3.87 -0.24
N LEU A 180 8.92 -3.91 0.72
CA LEU A 180 8.71 -4.56 2.02
C LEU A 180 7.59 -3.92 2.84
N GLU A 181 7.47 -2.58 2.85
CA GLU A 181 6.39 -1.86 3.56
C GLU A 181 4.98 -2.31 3.10
N THR A 182 4.85 -2.64 1.81
CA THR A 182 3.59 -3.13 1.23
C THR A 182 3.35 -4.62 1.45
N ILE A 183 4.40 -5.41 1.66
CA ILE A 183 4.35 -6.88 1.73
C ILE A 183 4.29 -7.38 3.17
N THR A 184 4.96 -6.74 4.13
CA THR A 184 5.04 -7.19 5.52
C THR A 184 4.89 -6.04 6.50
N THR A 185 4.61 -6.39 7.76
CA THR A 185 4.74 -5.49 8.92
C THR A 185 5.95 -5.83 9.78
N ASP A 186 6.61 -6.96 9.50
CA ASP A 186 7.77 -7.39 10.27
C ASP A 186 8.98 -6.52 9.91
N PRO A 187 9.76 -6.09 10.90
CA PRO A 187 10.91 -5.25 10.65
C PRO A 187 11.99 -6.06 9.93
N ILE A 188 12.28 -5.68 8.69
CA ILE A 188 13.39 -6.22 7.89
C ILE A 188 14.33 -5.06 7.57
N ARG A 189 15.59 -5.18 7.99
CA ARG A 189 16.61 -4.17 7.67
C ARG A 189 17.16 -4.40 6.26
N VAL A 190 17.12 -3.39 5.41
CA VAL A 190 17.81 -3.43 4.11
C VAL A 190 19.19 -2.81 4.25
N VAL A 191 20.24 -3.52 3.83
CA VAL A 191 21.64 -3.09 4.01
C VAL A 191 22.35 -3.01 2.65
N PRO A 192 22.74 -1.81 2.20
CA PRO A 192 23.49 -1.64 0.97
C PRO A 192 24.96 -2.04 1.14
N ILE A 193 25.46 -2.82 0.19
CA ILE A 193 26.83 -3.32 0.17
C ILE A 193 27.41 -3.14 -1.24
N GLY A 194 28.59 -2.52 -1.32
CA GLY A 194 29.33 -2.43 -2.57
C GLY A 194 29.93 -3.78 -2.96
N VAL A 195 29.93 -4.10 -4.25
CA VAL A 195 30.50 -5.34 -4.83
C VAL A 195 31.89 -5.66 -4.27
N HIS A 196 32.78 -4.65 -4.23
CA HIS A 196 34.17 -4.80 -3.79
C HIS A 196 34.33 -5.19 -2.31
N GLU A 197 33.32 -4.93 -1.47
CA GLU A 197 33.35 -5.21 -0.03
C GLU A 197 32.36 -6.32 0.37
N SER A 198 31.71 -6.93 -0.62
CA SER A 198 30.58 -7.84 -0.42
C SER A 198 30.92 -9.04 0.45
N GLU A 199 32.08 -9.68 0.26
CA GLU A 199 32.47 -10.85 1.06
C GLU A 199 32.63 -10.53 2.55
N ASN A 200 33.33 -9.44 2.89
CA ASN A 200 33.62 -9.10 4.28
C ASN A 200 32.40 -8.53 4.99
N LYS A 201 31.68 -7.60 4.34
CA LYS A 201 30.47 -7.00 4.92
C LYS A 201 29.34 -8.00 5.08
N MET A 202 29.19 -8.96 4.15
CA MET A 202 28.18 -10.03 4.30
C MET A 202 28.49 -10.94 5.49
N LYS A 203 29.76 -11.29 5.74
CA LYS A 203 30.13 -12.09 6.91
C LYS A 203 29.77 -11.39 8.21
N ILE A 204 30.14 -10.11 8.33
CA ILE A 204 29.80 -9.27 9.49
C ILE A 204 28.28 -9.17 9.65
N LEU A 205 27.56 -8.93 8.55
CA LEU A 205 26.10 -8.84 8.58
C LEU A 205 25.45 -10.14 9.05
N MET A 206 25.95 -11.30 8.62
CA MET A 206 25.45 -12.62 9.04
C MET A 206 25.78 -12.96 10.50
N GLU A 207 26.77 -12.29 11.11
CA GLU A 207 27.06 -12.41 12.55
C GLU A 207 26.01 -11.66 13.38
N GLU A 208 25.51 -10.52 12.90
CA GLU A 208 24.57 -9.66 13.62
C GLU A 208 23.08 -9.90 13.26
N TYR A 209 22.78 -10.35 12.03
CA TYR A 209 21.43 -10.47 11.48
C TYR A 209 21.14 -11.88 10.96
N ASP A 210 19.87 -12.28 10.95
CA ASP A 210 19.39 -13.36 10.10
C ASP A 210 19.19 -12.82 8.68
N VAL A 211 20.20 -13.02 7.83
CA VAL A 211 20.17 -12.54 6.45
C VAL A 211 19.26 -13.45 5.62
N LEU A 212 18.08 -12.93 5.28
CA LEU A 212 17.05 -13.64 4.52
C LEU A 212 17.51 -13.94 3.10
N MET A 213 18.11 -12.94 2.44
CA MET A 213 18.63 -13.03 1.08
C MET A 213 19.55 -11.85 0.74
N ALA A 214 20.22 -11.97 -0.40
CA ALA A 214 20.90 -10.88 -1.08
C ALA A 214 20.22 -10.58 -2.43
N VAL A 215 20.15 -9.30 -2.79
CA VAL A 215 19.59 -8.80 -4.04
C VAL A 215 20.65 -7.96 -4.73
N GLY A 216 20.90 -8.14 -6.02
CA GLY A 216 21.86 -7.25 -6.68
C GLY A 216 22.34 -7.70 -8.04
N ILE A 217 23.37 -7.01 -8.55
CA ILE A 217 23.98 -7.30 -9.85
C ILE A 217 25.02 -8.44 -9.79
N GLU A 218 25.54 -8.73 -8.59
CA GLU A 218 26.57 -9.75 -8.38
C GLU A 218 26.26 -10.61 -7.15
N LYS A 219 26.41 -11.93 -7.32
CA LYS A 219 26.16 -12.90 -6.25
C LYS A 219 27.33 -12.91 -5.27
N PRO A 220 27.10 -12.68 -3.97
CA PRO A 220 28.17 -12.72 -2.99
C PRO A 220 28.57 -14.18 -2.71
N ASN A 221 29.83 -14.39 -2.34
CA ASN A 221 30.37 -15.72 -2.03
C ASN A 221 30.00 -16.16 -0.59
N VAL A 222 28.71 -16.20 -0.29
CA VAL A 222 28.15 -16.62 1.00
C VAL A 222 26.89 -17.48 0.80
N PRO A 223 26.53 -18.37 1.76
CA PRO A 223 25.42 -19.30 1.61
C PRO A 223 24.05 -18.67 1.90
N VAL A 224 23.75 -17.51 1.28
CA VAL A 224 22.44 -16.87 1.35
C VAL A 224 21.72 -16.96 0.00
N PRO A 225 20.37 -17.04 -0.04
CA PRO A 225 19.62 -16.92 -1.28
C PRO A 225 19.99 -15.63 -2.02
N PHE A 226 20.08 -15.69 -3.34
CA PHE A 226 20.43 -14.52 -4.15
C PHE A 226 19.40 -14.32 -5.26
N ILE A 227 18.86 -13.10 -5.35
CA ILE A 227 17.99 -12.66 -6.45
C ILE A 227 18.78 -11.67 -7.32
N PRO A 228 19.09 -12.02 -8.57
CA PRO A 228 19.63 -11.07 -9.54
C PRO A 228 18.67 -9.89 -9.73
N LEU A 229 19.19 -8.67 -9.81
CA LEU A 229 18.39 -7.47 -9.95
C LEU A 229 17.45 -7.54 -11.17
N GLU A 230 17.93 -8.10 -12.28
CA GLU A 230 17.15 -8.28 -13.51
C GLU A 230 15.95 -9.21 -13.28
N LYS A 231 16.11 -10.20 -12.38
CA LYS A 231 15.07 -11.17 -12.05
C LYS A 231 13.98 -10.57 -11.18
N LEU A 232 14.26 -9.55 -10.37
CA LEU A 232 13.21 -8.83 -9.62
C LEU A 232 12.20 -8.15 -10.54
N PHE A 233 12.67 -7.65 -11.69
CA PHE A 233 11.82 -7.02 -12.69
C PHE A 233 11.18 -8.02 -13.66
N ALA A 234 11.46 -9.32 -13.52
CA ALA A 234 10.80 -10.36 -14.30
C ALA A 234 9.35 -10.59 -13.82
N SER A 235 8.57 -11.29 -14.63
CA SER A 235 7.15 -11.61 -14.38
C SER A 235 6.90 -12.38 -13.08
N ASP A 236 7.90 -13.12 -12.57
CA ASP A 236 7.83 -13.91 -11.33
C ASP A 236 8.76 -13.41 -10.21
N GLY A 237 9.46 -12.27 -10.42
CA GLY A 237 10.48 -11.76 -9.50
C GLY A 237 9.93 -11.40 -8.12
N GLU A 238 8.80 -10.70 -8.10
CA GLU A 238 8.08 -10.34 -6.87
C GLU A 238 7.59 -11.57 -6.11
N GLU A 239 7.09 -12.58 -6.82
CA GLU A 239 6.61 -13.81 -6.20
C GLU A 239 7.76 -14.58 -5.54
N GLN A 240 8.94 -14.60 -6.16
CA GLN A 240 10.14 -15.20 -5.59
C GLN A 240 10.59 -14.48 -4.32
N LEU A 241 10.60 -13.13 -4.33
CA LEU A 241 10.89 -12.32 -3.15
C LEU A 241 9.93 -12.66 -2.00
N VAL A 242 8.62 -12.64 -2.30
CA VAL A 242 7.56 -12.96 -1.33
C VAL A 242 7.70 -14.39 -0.79
N ASN A 243 7.97 -15.37 -1.64
CA ASN A 243 8.08 -16.77 -1.23
C ASN A 243 9.30 -17.03 -0.35
N LEU A 244 10.42 -16.37 -0.61
CA LEU A 244 11.62 -16.46 0.23
C LEU A 244 11.39 -15.82 1.61
N ILE A 245 10.64 -14.72 1.67
CA ILE A 245 10.25 -14.08 2.94
C ILE A 245 9.30 -14.99 3.74
N LYS A 246 8.24 -15.54 3.10
CA LYS A 246 7.30 -16.49 3.72
C LYS A 246 8.01 -17.73 4.28
N GLY A 247 9.03 -18.23 3.60
CA GLY A 247 9.79 -19.41 4.00
C GLY A 247 10.60 -19.26 5.30
N ARG A 248 10.69 -18.04 5.86
CA ARG A 248 11.49 -17.70 7.05
C ARG A 248 10.64 -17.19 8.21
N ASN A 249 9.37 -17.60 8.29
CA ASN A 249 8.40 -17.21 9.34
C ASN A 249 8.10 -15.71 9.41
N VAL A 250 8.38 -14.96 8.35
CA VAL A 250 7.99 -13.56 8.23
C VAL A 250 6.52 -13.49 7.82
N PHE A 251 5.74 -12.66 8.51
CA PHE A 251 4.35 -12.40 8.16
C PHE A 251 4.27 -11.68 6.81
N VAL A 252 3.41 -12.15 5.91
CA VAL A 252 3.17 -11.50 4.61
C VAL A 252 1.70 -11.12 4.49
N LYS A 253 1.44 -9.81 4.34
CA LYS A 253 0.14 -9.25 3.95
C LYS A 253 -0.25 -9.88 2.61
N LYS A 254 -1.52 -10.28 2.47
CA LYS A 254 -2.11 -10.93 1.28
C LYS A 254 -1.50 -10.33 0.00
N SER A 255 -0.66 -11.10 -0.69
CA SER A 255 0.17 -10.57 -1.80
C SER A 255 -0.67 -10.45 -3.06
N GLU A 256 -1.01 -9.22 -3.45
CA GLU A 256 -1.33 -8.95 -4.85
C GLU A 256 0.00 -8.89 -5.60
N THR A 257 0.22 -9.79 -6.55
CA THR A 257 1.37 -9.79 -7.44
C THR A 257 1.31 -8.59 -8.39
N GLY A 258 2.43 -7.92 -8.65
CA GLY A 258 2.52 -6.77 -9.57
C GLY A 258 2.75 -5.42 -8.91
N ARG A 259 3.05 -5.37 -7.59
CA ARG A 259 3.35 -4.12 -6.88
C ARG A 259 4.69 -3.54 -7.29
N ILE A 260 5.70 -4.39 -7.51
CA ILE A 260 7.03 -3.96 -7.94
C ILE A 260 6.91 -3.19 -9.27
N ALA A 261 6.19 -3.76 -10.25
CA ALA A 261 6.02 -3.10 -11.54
C ALA A 261 5.26 -1.77 -11.44
N LYS A 262 4.21 -1.71 -10.60
CA LYS A 262 3.44 -0.49 -10.37
C LYS A 262 4.31 0.62 -9.78
N GLU A 263 5.11 0.28 -8.76
CA GLU A 263 5.97 1.23 -8.06
C GLU A 263 7.08 1.76 -8.95
N VAL A 264 7.74 0.90 -9.74
CA VAL A 264 8.77 1.34 -10.71
C VAL A 264 8.20 2.34 -11.71
N VAL A 265 6.99 2.06 -12.22
CA VAL A 265 6.31 2.97 -13.15
C VAL A 265 5.96 4.27 -12.45
N GLU A 266 5.45 4.22 -11.21
CA GLU A 266 5.13 5.43 -10.43
C GLU A 266 6.34 6.33 -10.20
N ASP A 267 7.45 5.75 -9.75
CA ASP A 267 8.68 6.49 -9.48
C ASP A 267 9.27 7.07 -10.76
N SER A 268 9.32 6.28 -11.83
CA SER A 268 9.84 6.74 -13.13
C SER A 268 8.99 7.89 -13.68
N LEU A 269 7.67 7.74 -13.66
CA LEU A 269 6.76 8.80 -14.09
C LEU A 269 6.85 10.03 -13.17
N SER A 270 7.16 9.87 -11.89
CA SER A 270 7.38 11.00 -10.98
C SER A 270 8.65 11.79 -11.30
N GLU A 271 9.66 11.14 -11.89
CA GLU A 271 10.88 11.80 -12.37
C GLU A 271 10.68 12.49 -13.73
N PHE A 272 9.93 11.85 -14.64
CA PHE A 272 9.76 12.36 -16.01
C PHE A 272 8.58 13.32 -16.20
N LEU A 273 7.48 13.13 -15.45
CA LEU A 273 6.25 13.89 -15.66
C LEU A 273 6.24 15.20 -14.88
N THR A 274 5.77 16.27 -15.52
CA THR A 274 5.67 17.62 -14.91
C THR A 274 4.21 18.03 -14.59
N TYR A 275 3.26 17.65 -15.43
CA TYR A 275 1.87 18.10 -15.43
C TYR A 275 0.90 16.97 -15.06
N LEU A 276 1.13 15.77 -15.56
CA LEU A 276 0.32 14.60 -15.22
C LEU A 276 0.73 14.06 -13.85
N ASN A 277 -0.26 13.72 -13.01
CA ASN A 277 -0.01 13.14 -11.70
C ASN A 277 0.27 11.62 -11.82
N PRO A 278 1.49 11.15 -11.51
CA PRO A 278 1.89 9.74 -11.68
C PRO A 278 0.93 8.75 -11.03
N LYS A 279 0.53 9.00 -9.76
CA LYS A 279 -0.41 8.16 -9.00
C LYS A 279 -1.74 7.96 -9.71
N LYS A 280 -2.28 9.01 -10.35
CA LYS A 280 -3.55 8.92 -11.07
C LYS A 280 -3.36 8.35 -12.48
N THR A 281 -2.24 8.64 -13.12
CA THR A 281 -1.93 8.24 -14.50
C THR A 281 -1.74 6.73 -14.62
N ILE A 282 -1.16 6.07 -13.62
CA ILE A 282 -0.91 4.61 -13.64
C ILE A 282 -2.17 3.78 -13.94
N ASP A 283 -3.30 4.08 -13.31
CA ASP A 283 -4.51 3.29 -13.53
C ASP A 283 -5.06 3.44 -14.95
N ILE A 284 -4.77 4.57 -15.60
CA ILE A 284 -5.14 4.84 -16.99
C ILE A 284 -4.18 4.11 -17.93
N LEU A 285 -2.88 4.15 -17.64
CA LEU A 285 -1.85 3.41 -18.35
C LEU A 285 -2.09 1.89 -18.30
N ASN A 286 -2.47 1.37 -17.13
CA ASN A 286 -2.87 -0.04 -16.97
C ASN A 286 -4.11 -0.40 -17.79
N THR A 287 -5.03 0.55 -18.00
CA THR A 287 -6.18 0.33 -18.89
C THR A 287 -5.74 0.26 -20.35
N PHE A 288 -4.83 1.15 -20.77
CA PHE A 288 -4.25 1.11 -22.12
C PHE A 288 -3.59 -0.24 -22.37
N LEU A 289 -2.71 -0.66 -21.45
CA LEU A 289 -1.98 -1.92 -21.55
C LEU A 289 -2.93 -3.13 -21.59
N LYS A 290 -3.96 -3.15 -20.74
CA LYS A 290 -4.96 -4.23 -20.72
C LYS A 290 -5.68 -4.36 -22.06
N VAL A 291 -6.15 -3.25 -22.63
CA VAL A 291 -6.84 -3.27 -23.94
C VAL A 291 -5.89 -3.70 -25.04
N LEU A 292 -4.63 -3.27 -24.99
CA LEU A 292 -3.60 -3.71 -25.92
C LEU A 292 -3.41 -5.23 -25.84
N GLU A 293 -3.20 -5.79 -24.65
CA GLU A 293 -3.01 -7.23 -24.41
C GLU A 293 -4.24 -8.09 -24.77
N GLU A 294 -5.45 -7.55 -24.69
CA GLU A 294 -6.68 -8.23 -25.13
C GLU A 294 -6.79 -8.32 -26.68
N ASN A 295 -6.09 -7.46 -27.41
CA ASN A 295 -6.19 -7.34 -28.87
C ASN A 295 -4.88 -7.70 -29.60
N THR A 296 -3.80 -8.00 -28.88
CA THR A 296 -2.52 -8.49 -29.42
C THR A 296 -2.09 -9.77 -28.72
N GLU A 297 -0.99 -10.40 -29.17
CA GLU A 297 -0.35 -11.43 -28.35
C GLU A 297 0.05 -10.85 -26.98
N PRO A 298 -0.08 -11.64 -25.89
CA PRO A 298 0.18 -11.14 -24.55
C PRO A 298 1.63 -10.68 -24.43
N ILE A 299 1.81 -9.47 -23.92
CA ILE A 299 3.11 -8.93 -23.58
C ILE A 299 3.57 -9.64 -22.31
N LEU A 300 4.52 -10.56 -22.39
CA LEU A 300 4.85 -11.43 -21.24
C LEU A 300 5.88 -10.82 -20.28
N ASN A 301 6.74 -9.91 -20.73
CA ASN A 301 7.85 -9.41 -19.92
C ASN A 301 7.48 -8.13 -19.14
N ASN A 302 7.52 -8.20 -17.80
CA ASN A 302 7.29 -7.06 -16.91
C ASN A 302 8.24 -5.88 -17.19
N ALA A 303 9.52 -6.13 -17.49
CA ALA A 303 10.46 -5.06 -17.84
C ALA A 303 10.02 -4.31 -19.11
N PHE A 304 9.48 -5.04 -20.09
CA PHE A 304 8.92 -4.44 -21.29
C PHE A 304 7.63 -3.67 -20.99
N LYS A 305 6.73 -4.22 -20.17
CA LYS A 305 5.51 -3.52 -19.73
C LYS A 305 5.84 -2.20 -19.04
N ILE A 306 6.78 -2.21 -18.09
CA ILE A 306 7.24 -1.01 -17.39
C ILE A 306 7.74 0.02 -18.39
N ASN A 307 8.63 -0.37 -19.31
CA ASN A 307 9.16 0.52 -20.33
C ASN A 307 8.04 1.12 -21.20
N LEU A 308 7.13 0.28 -21.70
CA LEU A 308 6.00 0.69 -22.52
C LEU A 308 5.09 1.70 -21.77
N LEU A 309 4.75 1.41 -20.50
CA LEU A 309 3.92 2.30 -19.69
C LEU A 309 4.57 3.66 -19.46
N ILE A 310 5.89 3.70 -19.23
CA ILE A 310 6.63 4.96 -19.10
C ILE A 310 6.53 5.78 -20.40
N HIS A 311 6.76 5.14 -21.56
CA HIS A 311 6.67 5.82 -22.85
C HIS A 311 5.27 6.35 -23.15
N ILE A 312 4.22 5.57 -22.85
CA ILE A 312 2.83 6.02 -23.00
C ILE A 312 2.52 7.18 -22.04
N GLY A 313 3.01 7.13 -20.80
CA GLY A 313 2.85 8.22 -19.83
C GLY A 313 3.44 9.54 -20.33
N CYS A 314 4.66 9.49 -20.86
CA CYS A 314 5.31 10.66 -21.46
C CYS A 314 4.60 11.15 -22.73
N ALA A 315 4.06 10.23 -23.55
CA ALA A 315 3.28 10.59 -24.74
C ALA A 315 1.98 11.30 -24.36
N LEU A 316 1.27 10.82 -23.34
CA LEU A 316 0.07 11.49 -22.82
C LEU A 316 0.40 12.88 -22.28
N GLU A 317 1.53 13.07 -21.59
CA GLU A 317 1.91 14.39 -21.12
C GLU A 317 2.19 15.38 -22.27
N ARG A 318 2.83 14.92 -23.34
CA ARG A 318 3.00 15.73 -24.56
C ARG A 318 1.65 16.17 -25.15
N MET A 319 0.62 15.32 -25.08
CA MET A 319 -0.73 15.71 -25.50
C MET A 319 -1.35 16.77 -24.57
N VAL A 320 -1.04 16.77 -23.27
CA VAL A 320 -1.50 17.81 -22.34
C VAL A 320 -0.93 19.18 -22.72
N VAL A 321 0.35 19.23 -23.10
CA VAL A 321 1.02 20.49 -23.49
C VAL A 321 0.89 20.83 -24.98
N ASN A 322 0.22 19.98 -25.75
CA ASN A 322 0.09 20.07 -27.22
C ASN A 322 1.45 20.11 -27.95
N ASP A 323 2.43 19.35 -27.45
CA ASP A 323 3.78 19.21 -28.02
C ASP A 323 4.04 17.78 -28.48
N GLY A 324 3.12 17.25 -29.28
CA GLY A 324 3.19 15.89 -29.80
C GLY A 324 4.38 15.67 -30.74
N LEU A 325 4.91 14.45 -30.73
CA LEU A 325 5.96 14.06 -31.68
C LEU A 325 5.41 13.94 -33.09
N ILE A 326 6.28 14.12 -34.09
CA ILE A 326 5.99 13.88 -35.50
C ILE A 326 6.79 12.65 -35.92
N TYR A 327 6.09 11.62 -36.40
CA TYR A 327 6.73 10.41 -36.87
C TYR A 327 7.32 10.64 -38.27
N ARG A 328 8.55 10.18 -38.51
CA ARG A 328 9.30 10.48 -39.75
C ARG A 328 9.81 9.26 -40.50
N GLU A 329 9.61 8.07 -39.96
CA GLU A 329 10.06 6.82 -40.58
C GLU A 329 8.97 6.22 -41.47
N ASP A 330 9.32 5.18 -42.23
CA ASP A 330 8.38 4.51 -43.12
C ASP A 330 7.40 3.62 -42.34
N HIS A 331 6.15 4.07 -42.24
CA HIS A 331 5.07 3.35 -41.56
C HIS A 331 4.27 2.42 -42.50
N SER A 332 4.71 2.22 -43.76
CA SER A 332 3.97 1.43 -44.76
C SER A 332 3.83 -0.06 -44.40
N ASN A 333 4.73 -0.56 -43.55
CA ASN A 333 4.83 -1.99 -43.17
C ASN A 333 4.31 -2.27 -41.76
N PHE A 334 3.59 -1.34 -41.14
CA PHE A 334 3.04 -1.55 -39.80
C PHE A 334 2.00 -2.66 -39.80
N ASP A 335 2.00 -3.46 -38.75
CA ASP A 335 1.01 -4.53 -38.60
C ASP A 335 -0.37 -3.90 -38.36
N PRO A 336 -1.33 -4.08 -39.28
CA PRO A 336 -2.66 -3.49 -39.12
C PRO A 336 -3.38 -3.95 -37.86
N ALA A 337 -3.10 -5.16 -37.37
CA ALA A 337 -3.70 -5.68 -36.15
C ALA A 337 -3.18 -4.94 -34.90
N VAL A 338 -1.86 -4.67 -34.85
CA VAL A 338 -1.24 -3.92 -33.75
C VAL A 338 -1.73 -2.47 -33.76
N LEU A 339 -1.85 -1.85 -34.93
CA LEU A 339 -2.39 -0.49 -35.05
C LEU A 339 -3.86 -0.40 -34.63
N ASP A 340 -4.69 -1.38 -34.99
CA ASP A 340 -6.09 -1.44 -34.53
C ASP A 340 -6.17 -1.58 -32.99
N ALA A 341 -5.32 -2.44 -32.41
CA ALA A 341 -5.22 -2.60 -30.97
C ALA A 341 -4.78 -1.31 -30.25
N LEU A 342 -3.78 -0.60 -30.80
CA LEU A 342 -3.32 0.68 -30.28
C LEU A 342 -4.41 1.75 -30.35
N ASN A 343 -5.17 1.81 -31.44
CA ASN A 343 -6.30 2.74 -31.56
C ASN A 343 -7.41 2.45 -30.54
N LYS A 344 -7.76 1.18 -30.33
CA LYS A 344 -8.72 0.78 -29.28
C LYS A 344 -8.24 1.15 -27.88
N ALA A 345 -6.96 0.92 -27.59
CA ALA A 345 -6.36 1.30 -26.31
C ALA A 345 -6.36 2.82 -26.11
N ASN A 346 -6.05 3.58 -27.16
CA ASN A 346 -6.11 5.05 -27.16
C ASN A 346 -7.54 5.56 -26.93
N GLU A 347 -8.55 4.94 -27.56
CA GLU A 347 -9.96 5.29 -27.34
C GLU A 347 -10.39 5.03 -25.89
N ALA A 348 -9.94 3.93 -25.28
CA ALA A 348 -10.21 3.61 -23.88
C ALA A 348 -9.62 4.66 -22.92
N VAL A 349 -8.41 5.15 -23.20
CA VAL A 349 -7.80 6.25 -22.45
C VAL A 349 -8.54 7.57 -22.68
N SER A 350 -8.87 7.88 -23.94
CA SER A 350 -9.60 9.11 -24.30
C SER A 350 -10.94 9.22 -23.58
N LYS A 351 -11.66 8.11 -23.37
CA LYS A 351 -12.91 8.10 -22.59
C LYS A 351 -12.72 8.45 -21.11
N ARG A 352 -11.54 8.17 -20.54
CA ARG A 352 -11.24 8.41 -19.12
C ARG A 352 -10.61 9.78 -18.87
N LEU A 353 -9.71 10.22 -19.75
CA LEU A 353 -8.94 11.45 -19.58
C LEU A 353 -9.40 12.62 -20.45
N ASN A 354 -10.30 12.38 -21.40
CA ASN A 354 -10.62 13.34 -22.47
C ASN A 354 -9.36 13.84 -23.20
N LEU A 355 -8.41 12.92 -23.39
CA LEU A 355 -7.10 13.16 -23.97
C LEU A 355 -6.74 11.96 -24.84
N SER A 356 -6.30 12.21 -26.07
CA SER A 356 -5.98 11.16 -27.04
C SER A 356 -4.58 11.35 -27.60
N LEU A 357 -3.85 10.25 -27.77
CA LEU A 357 -2.60 10.25 -28.51
C LEU A 357 -2.86 10.51 -29.99
N THR A 358 -1.95 11.24 -30.65
CA THR A 358 -1.95 11.40 -32.11
C THR A 358 -1.51 10.11 -32.80
N GLU A 359 -1.80 9.98 -34.10
CA GLU A 359 -1.29 8.86 -34.90
C GLU A 359 0.23 8.74 -34.83
N ASP A 360 0.94 9.87 -34.89
CA ASP A 360 2.40 9.91 -34.76
C ASP A 360 2.92 9.34 -33.44
N GLU A 361 2.25 9.62 -32.31
CA GLU A 361 2.60 9.03 -31.02
C GLU A 361 2.31 7.52 -31.01
N LEU A 362 1.20 7.08 -31.62
CA LEU A 362 0.89 5.66 -31.76
C LEU A 362 1.92 4.93 -32.62
N TYR A 363 2.49 5.58 -33.63
CA TYR A 363 3.55 5.02 -34.48
C TYR A 363 4.85 4.80 -33.69
N TYR A 364 5.25 5.74 -32.84
CA TYR A 364 6.39 5.53 -31.93
C TYR A 364 6.13 4.41 -30.91
N ILE A 365 4.89 4.28 -30.40
CA ILE A 365 4.53 3.18 -29.51
C ILE A 365 4.56 1.84 -30.25
N HIS A 366 4.11 1.80 -31.51
CA HIS A 366 4.21 0.63 -32.37
C HIS A 366 5.66 0.17 -32.53
N ASP A 367 6.60 1.09 -32.79
CA ASP A 367 8.03 0.75 -32.90
C ASP A 367 8.59 0.15 -31.60
N ILE A 368 8.20 0.71 -30.44
CA ILE A 368 8.58 0.14 -29.14
C ILE A 368 8.09 -1.31 -29.04
N ILE A 369 6.85 -1.59 -29.45
CA ILE A 369 6.30 -2.96 -29.49
C ILE A 369 7.10 -3.87 -30.43
N GLN A 370 7.55 -3.38 -31.58
CA GLN A 370 8.37 -4.18 -32.50
C GLN A 370 9.77 -4.49 -31.96
N THR A 371 10.30 -3.66 -31.06
CA THR A 371 11.59 -3.94 -30.41
C THR A 371 11.52 -5.03 -29.32
N MET A 372 10.34 -5.62 -29.08
CA MET A 372 10.19 -6.74 -28.14
C MET A 372 11.14 -7.89 -28.51
N PRO A 373 12.01 -8.34 -27.59
CA PRO A 373 12.84 -9.51 -27.83
C PRO A 373 11.95 -10.74 -28.02
N ALA A 374 12.03 -11.35 -29.22
CA ALA A 374 11.46 -12.66 -29.47
C ALA A 374 12.03 -13.68 -28.47
N HIS A 375 11.17 -14.55 -27.94
CA HIS A 375 11.39 -15.42 -26.80
C HIS A 375 12.81 -15.99 -26.68
N SER A 376 13.46 -15.74 -25.53
CA SER A 376 14.51 -16.63 -25.02
C SER A 376 13.84 -17.55 -24.00
N ILE A 377 13.70 -18.82 -24.41
CA ILE A 377 13.17 -19.93 -23.60
C ILE A 377 14.02 -20.14 -22.35
#